data_AF-A0A9D2SK48-F1
#
_entry.id   AF-A0A9D2SK48-F1
#
_cell.length_a   1.000
_cell.length_b   1.000
_cell.length_c   1.000
_cell.angle_alpha   90.00
_cell.angle_beta   90.00
_cell.angle_gamma   90.00
#
_symmetry.space_group_name_H-M   'P 1'
#
loop_
_entity.id
_entity.type
_entity.pdbx_description
1 polymer ?
#
loop_
_entity_poly.entity_id
_entity_poly.type
_entity_poly.pdbx_seq_one_letter_code
_entity_poly.pdbx_strand_id
1 'polypeptide(L)'
;MPEKHKLTFLRENAFTEASENMTLMEALKEGGIFLDAPCGGRGTCGKCLVKISENGSDWREVRACQTKVTGPLLVDTQDSQKNHRILTSSSIRQVPFSPSFSEIPDREHYYMAAFDIGTTTIAAYLLDGKTGKELTTASCLNPQAAYGADVISRANYVLEHGHKELSDCIHSAADKLIDRLTESAKITREEIYLLCFVGNTCMHHIFFQYPMESLVRAPYEPSQKGLLRKKAIDYDIHIHPEGELIFLPVIAGFVGADTMGCILSLRPDLQGAISLMLDIGTNGELVLGNKDKLVCCSTAAGPAFEGAKIHCGMRGAQGAIDHMSFDSSGFHFTVIGQEEPKGICGSGLIDTIACLRRAGLIDESGRLLNKEEAGELDPAFSSHMTEWNHMPAFLYDPAYPEVFLTQKDVREVQLAKGAIAAGILLLEKHLGISHNDIQKVYIAGAFGNYMDPESACDIGLLPYALRDRVVPVGNAAGEGAKIALQNAEELKKTAELMDQVDFLELAALPEFQDCFIDELEFPEIQ
;
A
#
# COMPACT_ATOMS: atom_id res chain seq x y z
N MET A 1 2.85 7.31 -42.02
CA MET A 1 2.95 6.53 -40.76
C MET A 1 3.80 7.35 -39.81
N PRO A 2 3.46 7.45 -38.51
CA PRO A 2 4.34 8.13 -37.57
C PRO A 2 5.72 7.46 -37.59
N GLU A 3 6.77 8.27 -37.55
CA GLU A 3 8.15 7.77 -37.45
C GLU A 3 8.31 7.01 -36.14
N LYS A 4 8.91 5.82 -36.20
CA LYS A 4 9.11 4.96 -35.03
C LYS A 4 10.59 4.77 -34.80
N HIS A 5 10.98 4.80 -33.53
CA HIS A 5 12.36 4.60 -33.11
C HIS A 5 12.48 3.37 -32.23
N LYS A 6 13.55 2.60 -32.45
CA LYS A 6 13.85 1.43 -31.64
C LYS A 6 14.48 1.87 -30.31
N LEU A 7 13.87 1.44 -29.21
CA LEU A 7 14.43 1.57 -27.87
C LEU A 7 14.91 0.20 -27.40
N THR A 8 16.13 0.13 -26.87
CA THR A 8 16.69 -1.10 -26.31
C THR A 8 16.86 -0.95 -24.82
N PHE A 9 16.23 -1.84 -24.05
CA PHE A 9 16.25 -1.87 -22.60
C PHE A 9 17.31 -2.86 -22.14
N LEU A 10 18.43 -2.34 -21.64
CA LEU A 10 19.64 -3.12 -21.43
C LEU A 10 19.52 -4.15 -20.30
N ARG A 11 18.74 -3.85 -19.25
CA ARG A 11 18.62 -4.72 -18.07
C ARG A 11 17.68 -5.87 -18.33
N GLU A 12 16.58 -5.59 -19.00
CA GLU A 12 15.52 -6.53 -19.30
C GLU A 12 15.83 -7.37 -20.55
N ASN A 13 16.93 -7.08 -21.25
CA ASN A 13 17.27 -7.67 -22.55
C ASN A 13 16.10 -7.60 -23.54
N ALA A 14 15.39 -6.47 -23.53
CA ALA A 14 14.16 -6.24 -24.29
C ALA A 14 14.30 -5.05 -25.24
N PHE A 15 13.38 -4.93 -26.19
CA PHE A 15 13.28 -3.75 -27.04
C PHE A 15 11.82 -3.46 -27.39
N THR A 16 11.54 -2.21 -27.72
CA THR A 16 10.23 -1.80 -28.26
C THR A 16 10.40 -0.77 -29.37
N GLU A 17 9.36 -0.57 -30.18
CA GLU A 17 9.30 0.49 -31.19
C GLU A 17 8.37 1.60 -30.69
N ALA A 18 8.95 2.74 -30.32
CA ALA A 18 8.21 3.89 -29.82
C ALA A 18 7.95 4.91 -30.93
N SER A 19 6.78 5.53 -30.92
CA SER A 19 6.47 6.63 -31.83
C SER A 19 7.28 7.88 -31.48
N GLU A 20 7.68 8.65 -32.48
CA GLU A 20 8.31 9.95 -32.28
C GLU A 20 7.45 10.86 -31.37
N ASN A 21 8.08 11.57 -30.43
CA ASN A 21 7.44 12.41 -29.41
C ASN A 21 6.59 11.68 -28.35
N MET A 22 6.60 10.34 -28.32
CA MET A 22 6.18 9.57 -27.15
C MET A 22 7.12 9.84 -25.97
N THR A 23 6.63 9.82 -24.74
CA THR A 23 7.52 9.85 -23.57
C THR A 23 8.25 8.53 -23.42
N LEU A 24 9.47 8.57 -22.88
CA LEU A 24 10.24 7.38 -22.58
C LEU A 24 9.50 6.46 -21.60
N MET A 25 8.72 7.03 -20.67
CA MET A 25 7.88 6.26 -19.76
C MET A 25 6.75 5.52 -20.49
N GLU A 26 6.06 6.15 -21.43
CA GLU A 26 5.04 5.46 -22.24
C GLU A 26 5.66 4.35 -23.09
N ALA A 27 6.82 4.60 -23.69
CA ALA A 27 7.52 3.58 -24.46
C ALA A 27 7.98 2.40 -23.60
N LEU A 28 8.49 2.64 -22.39
CA LEU A 28 8.80 1.58 -21.42
C LEU A 28 7.57 0.71 -21.13
N LYS A 29 6.39 1.33 -20.95
CA LYS A 29 5.12 0.60 -20.75
C LYS A 29 4.76 -0.26 -21.96
N GLU A 30 4.90 0.25 -23.18
CA GLU A 30 4.68 -0.55 -24.41
C GLU A 30 5.64 -1.74 -24.48
N GLY A 31 6.87 -1.59 -23.97
CA GLY A 31 7.83 -2.67 -23.81
C GLY A 31 7.55 -3.62 -22.65
N GLY A 32 6.46 -3.43 -21.90
CA GLY A 32 6.10 -4.22 -20.72
C GLY A 32 6.97 -3.94 -19.49
N ILE A 33 7.69 -2.82 -19.46
CA ILE A 33 8.60 -2.41 -18.39
C ILE A 33 7.95 -1.27 -17.62
N PHE A 34 7.76 -1.48 -16.31
CA PHE A 34 7.07 -0.53 -15.44
C PHE A 34 8.06 0.02 -14.41
N LEU A 35 8.30 1.34 -14.47
CA LEU A 35 9.11 2.05 -13.46
C LEU A 35 8.25 2.47 -12.27
N ASP A 36 8.88 2.65 -11.11
CA ASP A 36 8.24 3.30 -9.96
C ASP A 36 7.98 4.78 -10.27
N ALA A 37 6.71 5.16 -10.35
CA ALA A 37 6.28 6.50 -10.75
C ALA A 37 5.09 6.99 -9.90
N PRO A 38 5.23 7.16 -8.58
CA PRO A 38 4.12 7.52 -7.69
C PRO A 38 3.55 8.92 -7.94
N CYS A 39 4.19 9.74 -8.80
CA CYS A 39 3.59 11.00 -9.24
C CYS A 39 2.64 10.85 -10.43
N GLY A 40 2.45 9.65 -10.99
CA GLY A 40 1.64 9.42 -12.19
C GLY A 40 2.19 10.13 -13.44
N GLY A 41 3.51 10.28 -13.52
CA GLY A 41 4.17 10.92 -14.67
C GLY A 41 4.27 12.45 -14.63
N ARG A 42 3.81 13.12 -13.58
CA ARG A 42 3.85 14.59 -13.42
C ARG A 42 5.26 15.19 -13.24
N GLY A 43 6.30 14.37 -13.17
CA GLY A 43 7.67 14.84 -13.03
C GLY A 43 8.07 15.34 -11.64
N THR A 44 7.23 15.20 -10.61
CA THR A 44 7.47 15.78 -9.27
C THR A 44 8.23 14.86 -8.32
N CYS A 45 8.11 13.53 -8.44
CA CYS A 45 8.68 12.59 -7.46
C CYS A 45 10.14 12.17 -7.70
N GLY A 46 10.65 12.29 -8.93
CA GLY A 46 12.01 11.84 -9.28
C GLY A 46 12.22 10.31 -9.27
N LYS A 47 11.22 9.48 -9.00
CA LYS A 47 11.41 8.02 -8.87
C LYS A 47 11.53 7.25 -10.20
N CYS A 48 11.18 7.89 -11.32
CA CYS A 48 11.31 7.32 -12.67
C CYS A 48 12.64 7.68 -13.38
N LEU A 49 13.71 7.89 -12.62
CA LEU A 49 15.02 8.23 -13.19
C LEU A 49 15.63 7.02 -13.88
N VAL A 50 16.06 7.22 -15.13
CA VAL A 50 16.74 6.21 -15.96
C VAL A 50 17.95 6.83 -16.64
N LYS A 51 18.90 6.00 -17.03
CA LYS A 51 20.04 6.44 -17.86
C LYS A 51 19.74 6.13 -19.30
N ILE A 52 19.99 7.10 -20.18
CA ILE A 52 19.84 6.93 -21.62
C ILE A 52 21.14 7.24 -22.36
N SER A 53 21.34 6.58 -23.49
CA SER A 53 22.44 6.83 -24.42
C SER A 53 22.01 6.57 -25.86
N GLU A 54 22.47 7.41 -26.80
CA GLU A 54 22.20 7.23 -28.24
C GLU A 54 23.25 6.31 -28.90
N ASN A 55 24.46 6.24 -28.32
CA ASN A 55 25.63 5.58 -28.90
C ASN A 55 26.28 4.53 -27.99
N GLY A 56 25.81 4.40 -26.75
CA GLY A 56 26.35 3.46 -25.75
C GLY A 56 27.57 3.97 -24.98
N SER A 57 28.11 5.14 -25.33
CA SER A 57 29.26 5.76 -24.65
C SER A 57 28.87 6.96 -23.78
N ASP A 58 27.93 7.79 -24.25
CA ASP A 58 27.52 9.00 -23.56
C ASP A 58 26.19 8.78 -22.82
N TRP A 59 26.28 8.60 -21.50
CA TRP A 59 25.13 8.30 -20.64
C TRP A 59 24.69 9.55 -19.88
N ARG A 60 23.41 9.89 -19.99
CA ARG A 60 22.78 10.94 -19.18
C ARG A 60 21.60 10.39 -18.39
N GLU A 61 21.45 10.86 -17.17
CA GLU A 61 20.30 10.53 -16.34
C GLU A 61 19.14 11.47 -16.62
N VAL A 62 17.95 10.90 -16.79
CA VAL A 62 16.75 11.63 -17.17
C VAL A 62 15.51 11.08 -16.46
N ARG A 63 14.47 11.91 -16.32
CA ARG A 63 13.17 11.46 -15.82
C ARG A 63 12.37 10.85 -16.97
N ALA A 64 12.15 9.54 -16.94
CA ALA A 64 11.46 8.83 -18.03
C ALA A 64 10.09 9.46 -18.38
N CYS A 65 9.36 9.96 -17.37
CA CYS A 65 8.04 10.57 -17.58
C CYS A 65 8.06 11.95 -18.28
N GLN A 66 9.21 12.61 -18.33
CA GLN A 66 9.36 13.95 -18.92
C GLN A 66 10.22 13.93 -20.19
N THR A 67 10.96 12.85 -20.44
CA THR A 67 11.83 12.72 -21.61
C THR A 67 11.04 12.22 -22.82
N LYS A 68 11.16 12.92 -23.94
CA LYS A 68 10.55 12.56 -25.22
C LYS A 68 11.50 11.72 -26.06
N VAL A 69 10.97 10.75 -26.79
CA VAL A 69 11.70 9.91 -27.72
C VAL A 69 11.78 10.64 -29.06
N THR A 70 13.01 11.00 -29.45
CA THR A 70 13.31 11.73 -30.69
C THR A 70 14.24 10.94 -31.63
N GLY A 71 14.55 9.70 -31.27
CA GLY A 71 15.51 8.86 -31.97
C GLY A 71 15.72 7.53 -31.25
N PRO A 72 16.54 6.62 -31.82
CA PRO A 72 16.91 5.37 -31.17
C PRO A 72 17.66 5.64 -29.86
N LEU A 73 17.29 4.92 -28.79
CA LEU A 73 17.94 5.05 -27.49
C LEU A 73 18.25 3.67 -26.90
N LEU A 74 19.41 3.59 -26.25
CA LEU A 74 19.72 2.60 -25.24
C LEU A 74 19.26 3.15 -23.90
N VAL A 75 18.54 2.32 -23.15
CA VAL A 75 17.94 2.69 -21.88
C VAL A 75 18.43 1.70 -20.84
N ASP A 76 19.14 2.21 -19.83
CA ASP A 76 19.43 1.50 -18.60
C ASP A 76 18.42 1.98 -17.56
N THR A 77 17.46 1.10 -17.24
CA THR A 77 16.41 1.32 -16.23
C THR A 77 16.97 1.44 -14.82
N GLN A 78 18.29 1.29 -14.65
CA GLN A 78 19.01 1.24 -13.38
C GLN A 78 18.46 0.11 -12.49
N ASP A 79 18.95 -0.09 -11.27
CA ASP A 79 18.34 -1.04 -10.31
C ASP A 79 16.96 -0.54 -9.84
N SER A 80 16.04 -0.29 -10.76
CA SER A 80 14.63 0.03 -10.48
C SER A 80 13.87 -1.19 -9.94
N GLN A 81 14.42 -2.40 -10.11
CA GLN A 81 14.04 -3.59 -9.33
C GLN A 81 14.83 -3.68 -8.02
N LYS A 82 14.94 -2.57 -7.26
CA LYS A 82 15.38 -2.69 -5.86
C LYS A 82 14.43 -3.68 -5.18
N ASN A 83 15.01 -4.61 -4.42
CA ASN A 83 14.31 -5.57 -3.56
C ASN A 83 13.39 -4.82 -2.58
N HIS A 84 12.21 -4.41 -3.04
CA HIS A 84 11.16 -3.88 -2.20
C HIS A 84 10.75 -5.03 -1.29
N ARG A 85 10.80 -4.80 0.02
CA ARG A 85 10.36 -5.79 1.00
C ARG A 85 8.83 -5.79 0.98
N ILE A 86 8.26 -6.43 -0.03
CA ILE A 86 6.82 -6.58 -0.17
C ILE A 86 6.35 -7.49 0.95
N LEU A 87 5.37 -7.01 1.71
CA LEU A 87 4.85 -7.75 2.83
C LEU A 87 3.96 -8.91 2.36
N THR A 88 4.45 -10.13 2.57
CA THR A 88 3.71 -11.37 2.32
C THR A 88 3.43 -12.17 3.61
N SER A 89 4.11 -11.87 4.71
CA SER A 89 3.90 -12.57 5.98
C SER A 89 2.71 -12.00 6.76
N SER A 90 1.98 -12.89 7.44
CA SER A 90 0.80 -12.57 8.27
C SER A 90 0.73 -13.47 9.51
N SER A 91 -0.08 -13.08 10.50
CA SER A 91 -0.51 -14.00 11.55
C SER A 91 -1.48 -15.04 10.96
N ILE A 92 -1.15 -16.32 11.10
CA ILE A 92 -1.92 -17.42 10.47
C ILE A 92 -3.08 -17.82 11.36
N ARG A 93 -4.32 -17.66 10.88
CA ARG A 93 -5.51 -18.27 11.52
C ARG A 93 -5.77 -19.63 10.88
N GLN A 94 -5.56 -20.69 11.65
CA GLN A 94 -5.87 -22.03 11.19
C GLN A 94 -7.39 -22.25 11.11
N VAL A 95 -7.84 -22.78 9.98
CA VAL A 95 -9.23 -23.19 9.76
C VAL A 95 -9.28 -24.65 9.32
N PRO A 96 -10.36 -25.38 9.61
CA PRO A 96 -10.54 -26.71 9.05
C PRO A 96 -10.48 -26.67 7.52
N PHE A 97 -9.68 -27.54 6.92
CA PHE A 97 -9.56 -27.61 5.47
C PHE A 97 -10.81 -28.25 4.86
N SER A 98 -11.60 -27.45 4.14
CA SER A 98 -12.82 -27.83 3.46
C SER A 98 -13.10 -26.87 2.29
N PRO A 99 -12.26 -26.88 1.24
CA PRO A 99 -12.38 -25.96 0.10
C PRO A 99 -13.67 -26.20 -0.71
N SER A 100 -14.15 -25.17 -1.43
CA SER A 100 -15.30 -25.26 -2.32
C SER A 100 -14.86 -25.24 -3.78
N PHE A 101 -14.89 -26.39 -4.44
CA PHE A 101 -14.68 -26.52 -5.89
C PHE A 101 -16.02 -26.76 -6.59
N SER A 102 -16.24 -26.14 -7.77
CA SER A 102 -17.40 -26.48 -8.60
C SER A 102 -17.25 -27.87 -9.21
N GLU A 103 -16.01 -28.25 -9.57
CA GLU A 103 -15.63 -29.60 -9.96
C GLU A 103 -14.44 -30.07 -9.11
N ILE A 104 -14.60 -31.21 -8.44
CA ILE A 104 -13.52 -31.78 -7.60
C ILE A 104 -12.37 -32.19 -8.52
N PRO A 105 -11.14 -31.71 -8.30
CA PRO A 105 -10.00 -32.10 -9.13
C PRO A 105 -9.79 -33.63 -9.09
N ASP A 106 -9.88 -34.29 -10.25
CA ASP A 106 -9.60 -35.73 -10.42
C ASP A 106 -8.09 -36.00 -10.50
N ARG A 107 -7.32 -35.42 -9.56
CA ARG A 107 -5.87 -35.49 -9.52
C ARG A 107 -5.34 -35.74 -8.11
N GLU A 108 -4.26 -36.51 -8.04
CA GLU A 108 -3.54 -36.74 -6.79
C GLU A 108 -2.87 -35.47 -6.27
N HIS A 109 -2.53 -34.52 -7.15
CA HIS A 109 -1.97 -33.23 -6.77
C HIS A 109 -2.72 -32.11 -7.50
N TYR A 110 -3.16 -31.12 -6.73
CA TYR A 110 -3.76 -29.90 -7.21
C TYR A 110 -3.45 -28.78 -6.22
N TYR A 111 -3.54 -27.55 -6.69
CA TYR A 111 -3.12 -26.35 -5.96
C TYR A 111 -4.17 -25.25 -6.09
N MET A 112 -4.06 -24.28 -5.19
CA MET A 112 -4.87 -23.07 -5.19
C MET A 112 -3.95 -21.86 -5.04
N ALA A 113 -4.39 -20.67 -5.45
CA ALA A 113 -3.60 -19.47 -5.25
C ALA A 113 -4.43 -18.27 -4.78
N ALA A 114 -3.96 -17.58 -3.75
CA ALA A 114 -4.57 -16.36 -3.24
C ALA A 114 -3.82 -15.13 -3.76
N PHE A 115 -4.55 -14.04 -3.98
CA PHE A 115 -4.04 -12.78 -4.50
C PHE A 115 -4.60 -11.61 -3.70
N ASP A 116 -3.71 -10.70 -3.33
CA ASP A 116 -4.05 -9.39 -2.76
C ASP A 116 -3.63 -8.31 -3.75
N ILE A 117 -4.62 -7.65 -4.36
CA ILE A 117 -4.46 -6.60 -5.37
C ILE A 117 -4.52 -5.25 -4.65
N GLY A 118 -3.38 -4.84 -4.10
CA GLY A 118 -3.19 -3.50 -3.57
C GLY A 118 -3.00 -2.47 -4.69
N THR A 119 -3.23 -1.19 -4.37
CA THR A 119 -3.03 -0.09 -5.33
C THR A 119 -1.57 0.00 -5.77
N THR A 120 -0.59 -0.23 -4.90
CA THR A 120 0.83 -0.17 -5.31
C THR A 120 1.49 -1.54 -5.47
N THR A 121 0.93 -2.59 -4.88
CA THR A 121 1.60 -3.90 -4.81
C THR A 121 0.57 -5.00 -5.00
N ILE A 122 0.95 -6.04 -5.74
CA ILE A 122 0.16 -7.26 -5.89
C ILE A 122 0.96 -8.39 -5.25
N ALA A 123 0.37 -9.06 -4.26
CA ALA A 123 0.94 -10.22 -3.60
C ALA A 123 0.17 -11.48 -3.97
N ALA A 124 0.89 -12.60 -4.14
CA ALA A 124 0.33 -13.89 -4.52
C ALA A 124 0.90 -15.02 -3.67
N TYR A 125 0.06 -15.98 -3.31
CA TYR A 125 0.37 -17.09 -2.41
C TYR A 125 -0.08 -18.40 -3.04
N LEU A 126 0.83 -19.36 -3.18
CA LEU A 126 0.49 -20.70 -3.66
C LEU A 126 0.20 -21.62 -2.46
N LEU A 127 -0.91 -22.33 -2.52
CA LEU A 127 -1.37 -23.26 -1.49
C LEU A 127 -1.44 -24.68 -2.05
N ASP A 128 -1.04 -25.65 -1.24
CA ASP A 128 -1.31 -27.06 -1.47
C ASP A 128 -2.82 -27.32 -1.41
N GLY A 129 -3.38 -27.92 -2.46
CA GLY A 129 -4.82 -28.14 -2.59
C GLY A 129 -5.38 -29.22 -1.68
N LYS A 130 -4.56 -30.05 -1.03
CA LYS A 130 -5.03 -31.08 -0.09
C LYS A 130 -4.95 -30.65 1.37
N THR A 131 -4.01 -29.77 1.69
CA THR A 131 -3.68 -29.40 3.07
C THR A 131 -3.94 -27.93 3.36
N GLY A 132 -4.05 -27.07 2.33
CA GLY A 132 -4.15 -25.62 2.50
C GLY A 132 -2.84 -24.95 2.89
N LYS A 133 -1.74 -25.71 2.99
CA LYS A 133 -0.44 -25.18 3.40
C LYS A 133 0.13 -24.26 2.33
N GLU A 134 0.62 -23.10 2.73
CA GLU A 134 1.40 -22.21 1.87
C GLU A 134 2.72 -22.86 1.45
N LEU A 135 2.97 -22.88 0.15
CA LEU A 135 4.15 -23.49 -0.46
C LEU A 135 5.19 -22.44 -0.86
N THR A 136 4.74 -21.36 -1.48
CA THR A 136 5.59 -20.26 -1.93
C THR A 136 4.76 -18.99 -2.12
N THR A 137 5.44 -17.85 -2.17
CA THR A 137 4.85 -16.54 -2.39
C THR A 137 5.57 -15.82 -3.51
N ALA A 138 4.85 -14.99 -4.25
CA ALA A 138 5.39 -14.10 -5.26
C ALA A 138 4.74 -12.72 -5.11
N SER A 139 5.39 -11.68 -5.61
CA SER A 139 4.82 -10.35 -5.62
C SER A 139 5.42 -9.46 -6.70
N CYS A 140 4.74 -8.36 -7.02
CA CYS A 140 5.23 -7.32 -7.89
C CYS A 140 4.64 -5.95 -7.52
N LEU A 141 5.26 -4.87 -8.02
CA LEU A 141 4.58 -3.58 -8.06
C LEU A 141 3.35 -3.67 -8.98
N ASN A 142 2.28 -3.00 -8.61
CA ASN A 142 1.08 -2.96 -9.43
C ASN A 142 1.37 -2.12 -10.70
N PRO A 143 1.35 -2.74 -11.90
CA PRO A 143 1.72 -2.06 -13.14
C PRO A 143 0.79 -0.89 -13.47
N GLN A 144 -0.40 -0.84 -12.89
CA GLN A 144 -1.32 0.30 -13.02
C GLN A 144 -0.76 1.62 -12.48
N ALA A 145 0.32 1.60 -11.68
CA ALA A 145 1.03 2.81 -11.25
C ALA A 145 1.47 3.70 -12.42
N ALA A 146 1.65 3.10 -13.60
CA ALA A 146 1.87 3.79 -14.86
C ALA A 146 0.76 4.80 -15.21
N TYR A 147 -0.49 4.51 -14.88
CA TYR A 147 -1.69 5.22 -15.35
C TYR A 147 -2.34 6.07 -14.26
N GLY A 148 -2.02 5.79 -13.00
CA GLY A 148 -2.49 6.57 -11.86
C GLY A 148 -1.74 6.20 -10.59
N ALA A 149 -1.43 7.22 -9.80
CA ALA A 149 -0.72 7.10 -8.54
C ALA A 149 -1.58 6.49 -7.43
N ASP A 150 -2.89 6.71 -7.51
CA ASP A 150 -3.88 6.38 -6.47
C ASP A 150 -5.19 5.87 -7.11
N VAL A 151 -6.15 5.46 -6.29
CA VAL A 151 -7.42 4.90 -6.75
C VAL A 151 -8.26 5.89 -7.56
N ILE A 152 -8.24 7.18 -7.21
CA ILE A 152 -9.03 8.22 -7.88
C ILE A 152 -8.46 8.55 -9.27
N SER A 153 -7.14 8.72 -9.37
CA SER A 153 -6.47 8.98 -10.65
C SER A 153 -6.65 7.82 -11.62
N ARG A 154 -6.64 6.56 -11.14
CA ARG A 154 -6.96 5.39 -11.97
C ARG A 154 -8.41 5.34 -12.38
N ALA A 155 -9.34 5.62 -11.47
CA ALA A 155 -10.76 5.68 -11.80
C ALA A 155 -11.05 6.75 -12.87
N ASN A 156 -10.47 7.93 -12.74
CA ASN A 156 -10.59 8.99 -13.76
C ASN A 156 -9.97 8.57 -15.09
N TYR A 157 -8.81 7.90 -15.07
CA TYR A 157 -8.20 7.37 -16.29
C TYR A 157 -9.14 6.41 -17.02
N VAL A 158 -9.78 5.49 -16.29
CA VAL A 158 -10.79 4.57 -16.85
C VAL A 158 -11.98 5.33 -17.46
N LEU A 159 -12.46 6.38 -16.80
CA LEU A 159 -13.58 7.17 -17.30
C LEU A 159 -13.25 7.91 -18.61
N GLU A 160 -11.99 8.28 -18.79
CA GLU A 160 -11.51 8.99 -19.98
C GLU A 160 -11.12 8.03 -21.12
N HIS A 161 -10.51 6.88 -20.81
CA HIS A 161 -9.85 6.00 -21.79
C HIS A 161 -10.48 4.61 -21.90
N GLY A 162 -11.40 4.25 -21.01
CA GLY A 162 -12.00 2.92 -20.88
C GLY A 162 -11.23 1.98 -19.94
N HIS A 163 -11.80 0.80 -19.68
CA HIS A 163 -11.29 -0.14 -18.66
C HIS A 163 -10.07 -0.95 -19.12
N LYS A 164 -9.97 -1.22 -20.42
CA LYS A 164 -9.18 -2.33 -20.95
C LYS A 164 -7.71 -2.31 -20.53
N GLU A 165 -7.03 -1.17 -20.67
CA GLU A 165 -5.59 -1.09 -20.37
C GLU A 165 -5.29 -1.38 -18.91
N LEU A 166 -6.10 -0.83 -18.00
CA LEU A 166 -5.94 -1.00 -16.57
C LEU A 166 -6.39 -2.40 -16.10
N SER A 167 -7.40 -3.01 -16.72
CA SER A 167 -7.77 -4.41 -16.43
C SER A 167 -6.71 -5.38 -16.93
N ASP A 168 -6.22 -5.19 -18.17
CA ASP A 168 -5.17 -6.01 -18.77
C ASP A 168 -3.89 -5.97 -17.92
N CYS A 169 -3.57 -4.81 -17.33
CA CYS A 169 -2.48 -4.66 -16.37
C CYS A 169 -2.62 -5.59 -15.16
N ILE A 170 -3.81 -5.66 -14.54
CA ILE A 170 -4.04 -6.54 -13.38
C ILE A 170 -4.00 -8.01 -13.81
N HIS A 171 -4.72 -8.36 -14.88
CA HIS A 171 -4.80 -9.75 -15.35
C HIS A 171 -3.43 -10.28 -15.75
N SER A 172 -2.66 -9.51 -16.52
CA SER A 172 -1.30 -9.87 -16.92
C SER A 172 -0.35 -9.96 -15.74
N ALA A 173 -0.52 -9.12 -14.71
CA ALA A 173 0.28 -9.21 -13.49
C ALA A 173 -0.04 -10.49 -12.71
N ALA A 174 -1.32 -10.81 -12.53
CA ALA A 174 -1.75 -12.05 -11.89
C ALA A 174 -1.22 -13.28 -12.64
N ASP A 175 -1.37 -13.31 -13.97
CA ASP A 175 -0.89 -14.41 -14.82
C ASP A 175 0.64 -14.61 -14.73
N LYS A 176 1.42 -13.52 -14.76
CA LYS A 176 2.89 -13.57 -14.56
C LYS A 176 3.30 -13.98 -13.14
N LEU A 177 2.50 -13.61 -12.12
CA LEU A 177 2.76 -14.06 -10.75
C LEU A 177 2.52 -15.57 -10.63
N ILE A 178 1.55 -16.12 -11.35
CA ILE A 178 1.33 -17.57 -11.44
C ILE A 178 2.56 -18.27 -12.03
N ASP A 179 3.19 -17.72 -13.08
CA ASP A 179 4.47 -18.28 -13.58
C ASP A 179 5.51 -18.38 -12.47
N ARG A 180 5.75 -17.29 -11.74
CA ARG A 180 6.75 -17.26 -10.66
C ARG A 180 6.43 -18.26 -9.54
N LEU A 181 5.14 -18.40 -9.18
CA LEU A 181 4.69 -19.37 -8.18
C LEU A 181 4.95 -20.80 -8.66
N THR A 182 4.55 -21.12 -9.89
CA THR A 182 4.68 -22.47 -10.47
C THR A 182 6.14 -22.86 -10.71
N GLU A 183 6.98 -21.94 -11.20
CA GLU A 183 8.43 -22.14 -11.34
C GLU A 183 9.10 -22.44 -10.00
N SER A 184 8.77 -21.65 -8.97
CA SER A 184 9.33 -21.82 -7.62
C SER A 184 8.93 -23.13 -6.97
N ALA A 185 7.66 -23.53 -7.16
CA ALA A 185 7.12 -24.78 -6.62
C ALA A 185 7.40 -26.00 -7.51
N LYS A 186 7.91 -25.81 -8.74
CA LYS A 186 8.16 -26.85 -9.75
C LYS A 186 6.90 -27.64 -10.13
N ILE A 187 5.81 -26.93 -10.34
CA ILE A 187 4.50 -27.48 -10.78
C ILE A 187 4.11 -26.85 -12.12
N THR A 188 3.03 -27.32 -12.75
CA THR A 188 2.47 -26.68 -13.96
C THR A 188 1.23 -25.85 -13.64
N ARG A 189 0.91 -24.88 -14.52
CA ARG A 189 -0.26 -24.00 -14.41
C ARG A 189 -1.58 -24.79 -14.33
N GLU A 190 -1.67 -25.90 -15.07
CA GLU A 190 -2.83 -26.78 -15.13
C GLU A 190 -3.07 -27.58 -13.84
N GLU A 191 -2.14 -27.50 -12.87
CA GLU A 191 -2.34 -28.08 -11.55
C GLU A 191 -3.02 -27.08 -10.58
N ILE A 192 -3.22 -25.82 -10.97
CA ILE A 192 -3.94 -24.82 -10.17
C ILE A 192 -5.41 -24.79 -10.59
N TYR A 193 -6.32 -25.00 -9.64
CA TYR A 193 -7.76 -25.15 -9.91
C TYR A 193 -8.62 -24.02 -9.35
N LEU A 194 -8.14 -23.29 -8.35
CA LEU A 194 -8.92 -22.25 -7.69
C LEU A 194 -8.06 -21.06 -7.30
N LEU A 195 -8.51 -19.87 -7.67
CA LEU A 195 -7.91 -18.60 -7.32
C LEU A 195 -8.84 -17.83 -6.37
N CYS A 196 -8.30 -17.07 -5.43
CA CYS A 196 -9.06 -16.11 -4.65
C CYS A 196 -8.38 -14.75 -4.66
N PHE A 197 -9.14 -13.71 -4.98
CA PHE A 197 -8.68 -12.34 -5.09
C PHE A 197 -9.35 -11.47 -4.01
N VAL A 198 -8.54 -10.59 -3.43
CA VAL A 198 -8.97 -9.45 -2.62
C VAL A 198 -8.33 -8.17 -3.15
N GLY A 199 -8.90 -7.04 -2.79
CA GLY A 199 -8.43 -5.71 -3.18
C GLY A 199 -9.50 -4.66 -2.93
N ASN A 200 -9.10 -3.39 -2.87
CA ASN A 200 -10.07 -2.32 -2.68
C ASN A 200 -11.06 -2.24 -3.84
N THR A 201 -12.18 -1.56 -3.61
CA THR A 201 -13.30 -1.48 -4.55
C THR A 201 -12.90 -0.96 -5.94
N CYS A 202 -11.96 -0.01 -6.01
CA CYS A 202 -11.45 0.47 -7.29
C CYS A 202 -10.70 -0.65 -8.05
N MET A 203 -9.85 -1.43 -7.37
CA MET A 203 -9.15 -2.57 -7.98
C MET A 203 -10.14 -3.66 -8.43
N HIS A 204 -11.15 -3.96 -7.63
CA HIS A 204 -12.23 -4.89 -7.97
C HIS A 204 -12.99 -4.45 -9.23
N HIS A 205 -13.42 -3.19 -9.29
CA HIS A 205 -14.17 -2.68 -10.43
C HIS A 205 -13.35 -2.60 -11.70
N ILE A 206 -12.06 -2.27 -11.60
CA ILE A 206 -11.16 -2.31 -12.74
C ILE A 206 -10.97 -3.76 -13.23
N PHE A 207 -10.75 -4.72 -12.32
CA PHE A 207 -10.58 -6.13 -12.66
C PHE A 207 -11.76 -6.64 -13.50
N PHE A 208 -13.00 -6.38 -13.05
CA PHE A 208 -14.20 -6.83 -13.73
C PHE A 208 -14.73 -5.90 -14.82
N GLN A 209 -14.06 -4.77 -15.07
CA GLN A 209 -14.52 -3.72 -15.98
C GLN A 209 -15.94 -3.21 -15.64
N TYR A 210 -16.25 -3.06 -14.36
CA TYR A 210 -17.52 -2.51 -13.89
C TYR A 210 -17.52 -0.97 -13.93
N PRO A 211 -18.69 -0.32 -14.10
CA PRO A 211 -18.80 1.15 -14.17
C PRO A 211 -18.11 1.87 -13.00
N MET A 212 -17.27 2.85 -13.31
CA MET A 212 -16.43 3.59 -12.35
C MET A 212 -17.03 4.94 -11.91
N GLU A 213 -18.04 5.45 -12.61
CA GLU A 213 -18.63 6.78 -12.37
C GLU A 213 -19.10 6.92 -10.93
N SER A 214 -19.66 5.82 -10.42
CA SER A 214 -20.21 5.68 -9.09
C SER A 214 -19.15 5.71 -7.97
N LEU A 215 -17.88 5.48 -8.28
CA LEU A 215 -16.77 5.54 -7.31
C LEU A 215 -16.10 6.92 -7.22
N VAL A 216 -16.33 7.80 -8.20
CA VAL A 216 -15.75 9.16 -8.21
C VAL A 216 -16.80 10.25 -7.98
N ARG A 217 -18.08 9.88 -7.84
CA ARG A 217 -19.18 10.81 -7.56
C ARG A 217 -19.95 10.35 -6.34
N ALA A 218 -20.24 11.28 -5.44
CA ALA A 218 -21.14 11.04 -4.33
C ALA A 218 -22.49 10.47 -4.83
N PRO A 219 -23.04 9.42 -4.20
CA PRO A 219 -22.72 8.90 -2.87
C PRO A 219 -21.59 7.84 -2.80
N TYR A 220 -20.73 7.70 -3.82
CA TYR A 220 -19.59 6.78 -3.81
C TYR A 220 -19.99 5.30 -3.66
N GLU A 221 -21.12 4.91 -4.24
CA GLU A 221 -21.63 3.53 -4.13
C GLU A 221 -21.05 2.63 -5.22
N PRO A 222 -20.55 1.43 -4.91
CA PRO A 222 -20.08 0.52 -5.94
C PRO A 222 -21.23 -0.04 -6.78
N SER A 223 -21.06 -0.03 -8.10
CA SER A 223 -22.02 -0.61 -9.06
C SER A 223 -22.24 -2.12 -8.93
N GLN A 224 -21.30 -2.84 -8.32
CA GLN A 224 -21.40 -4.27 -8.04
C GLN A 224 -20.90 -4.56 -6.63
N LYS A 225 -21.67 -5.37 -5.88
CA LYS A 225 -21.32 -5.94 -4.57
C LYS A 225 -21.47 -7.45 -4.58
N GLY A 226 -21.10 -8.09 -3.48
CA GLY A 226 -21.31 -9.52 -3.25
C GLY A 226 -20.15 -10.40 -3.74
N LEU A 227 -20.21 -11.67 -3.35
CA LEU A 227 -19.20 -12.67 -3.69
C LEU A 227 -19.28 -13.03 -5.18
N LEU A 228 -18.15 -12.97 -5.88
CA LEU A 228 -18.07 -13.34 -7.29
C LEU A 228 -17.31 -14.66 -7.45
N ARG A 229 -17.83 -15.52 -8.34
CA ARG A 229 -17.17 -16.74 -8.80
C ARG A 229 -17.27 -16.80 -10.32
N LYS A 230 -16.12 -16.94 -10.99
CA LYS A 230 -15.99 -16.89 -12.45
C LYS A 230 -14.96 -17.92 -12.94
N LYS A 231 -14.90 -18.17 -14.25
CA LYS A 231 -13.80 -18.94 -14.84
C LYS A 231 -12.58 -18.03 -14.99
N ALA A 232 -11.39 -18.55 -14.67
CA ALA A 232 -10.15 -17.77 -14.77
C ALA A 232 -9.82 -17.36 -16.21
N ILE A 233 -10.13 -18.24 -17.16
CA ILE A 233 -9.87 -18.04 -18.59
C ILE A 233 -10.65 -16.84 -19.18
N ASP A 234 -11.78 -16.45 -18.60
CA ASP A 234 -12.58 -15.30 -19.06
C ASP A 234 -11.85 -13.96 -18.84
N TYR A 235 -10.75 -13.97 -18.06
CA TYR A 235 -9.96 -12.81 -17.68
C TYR A 235 -8.50 -12.95 -18.11
N ASP A 236 -8.20 -13.80 -19.11
CA ASP A 236 -6.84 -14.06 -19.60
C ASP A 236 -5.87 -14.58 -18.52
N ILE A 237 -6.39 -15.24 -17.48
CA ILE A 237 -5.59 -15.87 -16.41
C ILE A 237 -5.55 -17.37 -16.68
N HIS A 238 -4.37 -17.87 -17.06
CA HIS A 238 -4.19 -19.23 -17.55
C HIS A 238 -3.71 -20.16 -16.43
N ILE A 239 -4.66 -20.96 -15.94
CA ILE A 239 -4.46 -22.09 -15.02
C ILE A 239 -5.10 -23.35 -15.62
N HIS A 240 -5.62 -24.27 -14.82
CA HIS A 240 -6.44 -25.35 -15.35
C HIS A 240 -7.61 -24.79 -16.21
N PRO A 241 -8.00 -25.44 -17.34
CA PRO A 241 -9.07 -24.92 -18.22
C PRO A 241 -10.43 -24.72 -17.55
N GLU A 242 -10.76 -25.56 -16.57
CA GLU A 242 -11.94 -25.42 -15.71
C GLU A 242 -11.64 -24.68 -14.39
N GLY A 243 -10.46 -24.07 -14.30
CA GLY A 243 -10.02 -23.33 -13.14
C GLY A 243 -10.88 -22.10 -12.89
N GLU A 244 -11.20 -21.89 -11.63
CA GLU A 244 -12.10 -20.82 -11.20
C GLU A 244 -11.34 -19.72 -10.46
N LEU A 245 -11.90 -18.52 -10.51
CA LEU A 245 -11.51 -17.44 -9.63
C LEU A 245 -12.69 -17.00 -8.77
N ILE A 246 -12.38 -16.70 -7.52
CA ILE A 246 -13.28 -16.10 -6.54
C ILE A 246 -12.76 -14.68 -6.26
N PHE A 247 -13.65 -13.71 -6.15
CA PHE A 247 -13.31 -12.39 -5.63
C PHE A 247 -14.19 -12.11 -4.42
N LEU A 248 -13.58 -11.78 -3.27
CA LEU A 248 -14.32 -11.47 -2.05
C LEU A 248 -15.22 -10.24 -2.24
N PRO A 249 -16.33 -10.13 -1.48
CA PRO A 249 -17.27 -9.02 -1.64
C PRO A 249 -16.65 -7.68 -1.23
N VAL A 250 -17.10 -6.60 -1.87
CA VAL A 250 -16.77 -5.21 -1.47
C VAL A 250 -17.88 -4.64 -0.58
N ILE A 251 -17.52 -3.79 0.40
CA ILE A 251 -18.49 -3.20 1.35
C ILE A 251 -19.07 -1.89 0.79
N ALA A 252 -18.19 -0.96 0.40
CA ALA A 252 -18.53 0.41 -0.02
C ALA A 252 -17.56 0.94 -1.08
N GLY A 253 -17.69 2.19 -1.51
CA GLY A 253 -16.86 2.76 -2.59
C GLY A 253 -15.36 2.80 -2.29
N PHE A 254 -15.00 2.99 -1.03
CA PHE A 254 -13.61 3.08 -0.57
C PHE A 254 -13.23 1.99 0.44
N VAL A 255 -14.12 1.03 0.69
CA VAL A 255 -13.87 -0.12 1.58
C VAL A 255 -14.19 -1.39 0.82
N GLY A 256 -13.15 -2.12 0.43
CA GLY A 256 -13.26 -3.22 -0.53
C GLY A 256 -13.10 -4.61 0.06
N ALA A 257 -12.75 -5.51 -0.84
CA ALA A 257 -12.61 -6.94 -0.57
C ALA A 257 -11.34 -7.26 0.24
N ASP A 258 -10.34 -6.39 0.17
CA ASP A 258 -9.17 -6.40 1.07
C ASP A 258 -9.58 -6.26 2.54
N THR A 259 -10.44 -5.30 2.86
CA THR A 259 -10.99 -5.12 4.22
C THR A 259 -11.80 -6.34 4.64
N MET A 260 -12.61 -6.91 3.75
CA MET A 260 -13.30 -8.18 4.02
C MET A 260 -12.33 -9.34 4.25
N GLY A 261 -11.20 -9.37 3.54
CA GLY A 261 -10.10 -10.31 3.79
C GLY A 261 -9.52 -10.14 5.19
N CYS A 262 -9.28 -8.90 5.62
CA CYS A 262 -8.80 -8.62 6.97
C CYS A 262 -9.82 -9.06 8.05
N ILE A 263 -11.10 -8.77 7.86
CA ILE A 263 -12.18 -9.23 8.75
C ILE A 263 -12.23 -10.76 8.80
N LEU A 264 -12.11 -11.44 7.65
CA LEU A 264 -12.08 -12.91 7.58
C LEU A 264 -10.85 -13.51 8.28
N SER A 265 -9.70 -12.84 8.21
CA SER A 265 -8.49 -13.26 8.93
C SER A 265 -8.64 -13.12 10.44
N LEU A 266 -9.16 -11.99 10.91
CA LEU A 266 -9.17 -11.62 12.33
C LEU A 266 -10.44 -12.06 13.09
N ARG A 267 -11.56 -12.22 12.38
CA ARG A 267 -12.90 -12.53 12.91
C ARG A 267 -13.32 -11.72 14.13
N PRO A 268 -13.34 -10.37 14.06
CA PRO A 268 -13.89 -9.55 15.13
C PRO A 268 -15.38 -9.84 15.35
N ASP A 269 -16.10 -10.27 14.30
CA ASP A 269 -17.50 -10.71 14.32
C ASP A 269 -17.77 -11.95 15.18
N LEU A 270 -16.73 -12.67 15.63
CA LEU A 270 -16.87 -13.81 16.54
C LEU A 270 -16.44 -13.50 17.97
N GLN A 271 -15.92 -12.31 18.22
CA GLN A 271 -15.31 -11.95 19.50
C GLN A 271 -16.25 -11.08 20.32
N GLY A 272 -16.28 -11.29 21.64
CA GLY A 272 -17.01 -10.37 22.54
C GLY A 272 -16.25 -9.07 22.80
N ALA A 273 -14.91 -9.12 22.74
CA ALA A 273 -14.07 -7.94 22.89
C ALA A 273 -14.17 -7.04 21.66
N ILE A 274 -14.21 -5.73 21.89
CA ILE A 274 -14.13 -4.69 20.87
C ILE A 274 -12.69 -4.59 20.40
N SER A 275 -12.52 -4.68 19.10
CA SER A 275 -11.24 -4.45 18.44
C SER A 275 -11.33 -3.34 17.42
N LEU A 276 -10.26 -2.57 17.31
CA LEU A 276 -10.00 -1.67 16.21
C LEU A 276 -9.00 -2.34 15.28
N MET A 277 -9.27 -2.35 13.98
CA MET A 277 -8.34 -2.76 12.95
C MET A 277 -8.03 -1.56 12.07
N LEU A 278 -6.75 -1.33 11.82
CA LEU A 278 -6.25 -0.33 10.89
C LEU A 278 -5.47 -1.04 9.79
N ASP A 279 -5.87 -0.86 8.54
CA ASP A 279 -5.02 -1.17 7.38
C ASP A 279 -4.48 0.15 6.84
N ILE A 280 -3.18 0.37 7.01
CA ILE A 280 -2.51 1.62 6.66
C ILE A 280 -1.73 1.40 5.38
N GLY A 281 -2.33 1.82 4.26
CA GLY A 281 -1.71 1.91 2.95
C GLY A 281 -1.86 3.33 2.39
N THR A 282 -2.17 3.42 1.10
CA THR A 282 -2.42 4.71 0.43
C THR A 282 -3.69 5.38 0.98
N ASN A 283 -4.63 4.53 1.39
CA ASN A 283 -5.79 4.88 2.20
C ASN A 283 -5.60 4.28 3.60
N GLY A 284 -6.33 4.81 4.58
CA GLY A 284 -6.45 4.20 5.91
C GLY A 284 -7.83 3.59 6.08
N GLU A 285 -7.95 2.27 5.87
CA GLU A 285 -9.17 1.52 6.13
C GLU A 285 -9.25 1.14 7.62
N LEU A 286 -10.39 1.44 8.24
CA LEU A 286 -10.63 1.22 9.67
C LEU A 286 -11.83 0.30 9.84
N VAL A 287 -11.73 -0.68 10.74
CA VAL A 287 -12.86 -1.52 11.18
C VAL A 287 -12.89 -1.52 12.71
N LEU A 288 -14.00 -1.10 13.29
CA LEU A 288 -14.20 -1.05 14.73
C LEU A 288 -15.43 -1.88 15.13
N GLY A 289 -15.29 -2.69 16.17
CA GLY A 289 -16.42 -3.39 16.77
C GLY A 289 -16.10 -4.81 17.23
N ASN A 290 -17.15 -5.62 17.32
CA ASN A 290 -17.11 -6.98 17.82
C ASN A 290 -18.23 -7.84 17.17
N LYS A 291 -18.59 -8.97 17.77
CA LYS A 291 -19.69 -9.85 17.33
C LYS A 291 -21.07 -9.21 17.30
N ASP A 292 -21.30 -8.15 18.06
CA ASP A 292 -22.62 -7.53 18.21
C ASP A 292 -22.83 -6.47 17.12
N LYS A 293 -21.77 -5.73 16.76
CA LYS A 293 -21.79 -4.74 15.69
C LYS A 293 -20.38 -4.50 15.13
N LEU A 294 -20.27 -4.39 13.81
CA LEU A 294 -19.06 -3.92 13.12
C LEU A 294 -19.39 -2.66 12.32
N VAL A 295 -18.51 -1.67 12.41
CA VAL A 295 -18.55 -0.47 11.59
C VAL A 295 -17.18 -0.26 10.94
N CYS A 296 -17.16 0.18 9.70
CA CYS A 296 -15.95 0.50 8.97
C CYS A 296 -16.02 1.87 8.32
N CYS A 297 -14.85 2.46 8.07
CA CYS A 297 -14.70 3.62 7.21
C CYS A 297 -13.36 3.58 6.47
N SER A 298 -13.19 4.49 5.52
CA SER A 298 -11.89 4.73 4.87
C SER A 298 -11.52 6.20 5.05
N THR A 299 -10.24 6.46 5.28
CA THR A 299 -9.68 7.79 5.49
C THR A 299 -8.68 8.09 4.38
N ALA A 300 -8.68 9.34 3.90
CA ALA A 300 -7.69 9.82 2.95
C ALA A 300 -6.38 10.21 3.67
N ALA A 301 -5.76 9.23 4.36
CA ALA A 301 -4.47 9.43 5.05
C ALA A 301 -3.36 9.90 4.08
N GLY A 302 -3.46 9.49 2.81
CA GLY A 302 -2.44 9.79 1.82
C GLY A 302 -1.17 8.98 2.05
N PRO A 303 -0.23 9.00 1.09
CA PRO A 303 0.83 8.01 1.03
C PRO A 303 2.07 8.39 1.86
N ALA A 304 1.93 9.27 2.86
CA ALA A 304 3.04 9.78 3.67
C ALA A 304 3.81 8.64 4.36
N PHE A 305 3.08 7.72 5.01
CA PHE A 305 3.65 6.55 5.68
C PHE A 305 4.19 5.48 4.71
N GLU A 306 3.88 5.57 3.42
CA GLU A 306 4.53 4.77 2.37
C GLU A 306 5.81 5.44 1.82
N GLY A 307 6.19 6.61 2.37
CA GLY A 307 7.31 7.41 1.89
C GLY A 307 7.02 8.10 0.55
N ALA A 308 5.75 8.23 0.16
CA ALA A 308 5.35 9.05 -0.98
C ALA A 308 4.92 10.44 -0.50
N LYS A 309 5.20 11.48 -1.31
CA LYS A 309 5.12 12.91 -0.97
C LYS A 309 6.09 13.43 0.10
N ILE A 310 6.79 12.54 0.80
CA ILE A 310 7.91 12.88 1.69
C ILE A 310 9.17 13.09 0.85
N HIS A 311 9.93 14.16 1.09
CA HIS A 311 11.05 14.59 0.25
C HIS A 311 12.11 13.51 0.05
N CYS A 312 12.68 13.01 1.15
CA CYS A 312 13.59 11.87 1.17
C CYS A 312 12.85 10.55 1.46
N GLY A 313 11.54 10.49 1.19
CA GLY A 313 10.70 9.34 1.48
C GLY A 313 10.91 8.17 0.53
N MET A 314 11.02 6.97 1.09
CA MET A 314 11.12 5.72 0.32
C MET A 314 10.36 4.58 1.01
N ARG A 315 10.13 3.49 0.27
CA ARG A 315 9.57 2.26 0.86
C ARG A 315 10.59 1.62 1.79
N GLY A 316 10.12 0.75 2.69
CA GLY A 316 10.97 -0.14 3.49
C GLY A 316 11.80 -1.06 2.59
N ALA A 317 13.02 -0.63 2.29
CA ALA A 317 13.95 -1.29 1.38
C ALA A 317 15.38 -0.92 1.78
N GLN A 318 16.37 -1.59 1.18
CA GLN A 318 17.78 -1.36 1.49
C GLN A 318 18.17 0.12 1.36
N GLY A 319 18.80 0.66 2.42
CA GLY A 319 19.17 2.08 2.55
C GLY A 319 18.10 2.97 3.16
N ALA A 320 16.91 2.47 3.51
CA ALA A 320 15.91 3.26 4.22
C ALA A 320 16.25 3.34 5.72
N ILE A 321 16.17 4.56 6.28
CA ILE A 321 16.10 4.77 7.72
C ILE A 321 14.77 4.20 8.21
N ASP A 322 14.82 3.20 9.09
CA ASP A 322 13.64 2.44 9.54
C ASP A 322 13.28 2.61 11.00
N HIS A 323 14.22 3.03 11.85
CA HIS A 323 13.95 3.43 13.22
C HIS A 323 14.76 4.66 13.60
N MET A 324 14.22 5.44 14.52
CA MET A 324 14.91 6.55 15.15
C MET A 324 14.65 6.53 16.67
N SER A 325 15.66 6.88 17.44
CA SER A 325 15.57 7.01 18.89
C SER A 325 16.30 8.27 19.34
N PHE A 326 15.89 8.79 20.49
CA PHE A 326 16.48 9.97 21.11
C PHE A 326 16.68 9.71 22.59
N ASP A 327 17.93 9.85 23.04
CA ASP A 327 18.32 9.71 24.44
C ASP A 327 19.38 10.75 24.84
N SER A 328 19.94 10.62 26.05
CA SER A 328 20.96 11.54 26.58
C SER A 328 22.23 11.70 25.74
N SER A 329 22.51 10.77 24.83
CA SER A 329 23.67 10.79 23.93
C SER A 329 23.36 11.38 22.55
N GLY A 330 22.10 11.73 22.28
CA GLY A 330 21.65 12.36 21.04
C GLY A 330 20.67 11.49 20.25
N PHE A 331 20.61 11.77 18.96
CA PHE A 331 19.76 11.04 18.01
C PHE A 331 20.50 9.82 17.44
N HIS A 332 19.82 8.68 17.40
CA HIS A 332 20.32 7.45 16.79
C HIS A 332 19.30 6.91 15.81
N PHE A 333 19.75 6.33 14.71
CA PHE A 333 18.88 5.70 13.73
C PHE A 333 19.47 4.39 13.19
N THR A 334 18.60 3.54 12.66
CA THR A 334 18.99 2.31 11.94
C THR A 334 18.70 2.46 10.46
N VAL A 335 19.42 1.69 9.64
CA VAL A 335 19.24 1.66 8.18
C VAL A 335 19.08 0.21 7.72
N ILE A 336 18.08 -0.05 6.88
CA ILE A 336 17.82 -1.40 6.37
C ILE A 336 18.99 -1.86 5.47
N GLY A 337 19.64 -2.94 5.87
CA GLY A 337 20.55 -3.72 5.02
C GLY A 337 21.93 -3.13 4.71
N GLN A 338 22.26 -1.91 5.17
CA GLN A 338 23.60 -1.26 5.13
C GLN A 338 23.70 -0.17 6.21
N GLU A 339 24.88 0.46 6.39
CA GLU A 339 25.08 1.62 7.29
C GLU A 339 24.73 2.98 6.64
N GLU A 340 24.79 3.10 5.30
CA GLU A 340 24.58 4.37 4.58
C GLU A 340 23.08 4.62 4.26
N PRO A 341 22.48 5.73 4.75
CA PRO A 341 21.09 6.07 4.48
C PRO A 341 20.92 6.65 3.07
N LYS A 342 19.81 6.31 2.42
CA LYS A 342 19.40 6.80 1.09
C LYS A 342 18.03 7.48 1.10
N GLY A 343 17.33 7.41 2.23
CA GLY A 343 15.99 7.93 2.42
C GLY A 343 15.37 7.39 3.71
N ILE A 344 14.11 7.69 3.94
CA ILE A 344 13.38 7.41 5.18
C ILE A 344 12.12 6.61 4.83
N CYS A 345 11.86 5.50 5.53
CA CYS A 345 10.60 4.76 5.37
C CYS A 345 9.56 5.19 6.41
N GLY A 346 8.34 4.64 6.32
CA GLY A 346 7.22 5.05 7.18
C GLY A 346 7.49 4.91 8.68
N SER A 347 8.07 3.80 9.13
CA SER A 347 8.40 3.59 10.55
C SER A 347 9.45 4.61 11.02
N GLY A 348 10.51 4.78 10.24
CA GLY A 348 11.55 5.77 10.51
C GLY A 348 10.99 7.19 10.54
N LEU A 349 10.06 7.52 9.64
CA LEU A 349 9.41 8.85 9.60
C LEU A 349 8.64 9.15 10.89
N ILE A 350 7.85 8.20 11.41
CA ILE A 350 7.09 8.40 12.64
C ILE A 350 8.01 8.50 13.84
N ASP A 351 8.98 7.59 13.94
CA ASP A 351 10.00 7.62 15.00
C ASP A 351 10.74 8.96 14.99
N THR A 352 11.10 9.48 13.81
CA THR A 352 11.72 10.80 13.69
C THR A 352 10.83 11.89 14.25
N ILE A 353 9.57 11.97 13.82
CA ILE A 353 8.66 13.01 14.30
C ILE A 353 8.51 12.90 15.83
N ALA A 354 8.28 11.69 16.36
CA ALA A 354 8.17 11.46 17.80
C ALA A 354 9.44 11.89 18.56
N CYS A 355 10.62 11.54 18.04
CA CYS A 355 11.91 11.95 18.63
C CYS A 355 12.11 13.47 18.61
N LEU A 356 11.81 14.13 17.49
CA LEU A 356 11.95 15.58 17.36
C LEU A 356 10.96 16.33 18.25
N ARG A 357 9.76 15.78 18.45
CA ARG A 357 8.79 16.29 19.43
C ARG A 357 9.29 16.15 20.86
N ARG A 358 9.79 14.96 21.24
CA ARG A 358 10.39 14.73 22.58
C ARG A 358 11.60 15.63 22.84
N ALA A 359 12.37 15.93 21.79
CA ALA A 359 13.49 16.85 21.86
C ALA A 359 13.08 18.34 21.86
N GLY A 360 11.80 18.68 21.68
CA GLY A 360 11.31 20.06 21.59
C GLY A 360 11.66 20.78 20.28
N LEU A 361 12.14 20.06 19.27
CA LEU A 361 12.46 20.61 17.95
C LEU A 361 11.22 20.81 17.07
N ILE A 362 10.12 20.11 17.38
CA ILE A 362 8.81 20.28 16.75
C ILE A 362 7.78 20.63 17.82
N ASP A 363 7.05 21.74 17.65
CA ASP A 363 5.95 22.13 18.53
C ASP A 363 4.62 21.42 18.19
N GLU A 364 3.59 21.63 19.02
CA GLU A 364 2.24 21.03 18.84
C GLU A 364 1.61 21.38 17.49
N SER A 365 1.89 22.58 16.97
CA SER A 365 1.40 22.99 15.66
C SER A 365 2.12 22.25 14.52
N GLY A 366 3.23 21.56 14.80
CA GLY A 366 4.09 20.91 13.83
C GLY A 366 5.14 21.84 13.22
N ARG A 367 5.43 22.99 13.83
CA ARG A 367 6.51 23.87 13.38
C ARG A 367 7.86 23.30 13.83
N LEU A 368 8.75 23.12 12.87
CA LEU A 368 10.14 22.74 13.10
C LEU A 368 10.96 24.00 13.42
N LEU A 369 11.72 23.96 14.52
CA LEU A 369 12.62 25.04 14.89
C LEU A 369 13.69 25.28 13.83
N ASN A 370 14.19 26.51 13.71
CA ASN A 370 15.37 26.79 12.90
C ASN A 370 16.67 26.48 13.67
N LYS A 371 17.82 26.62 13.00
CA LYS A 371 19.13 26.29 13.57
C LYS A 371 19.50 27.10 14.83
N GLU A 372 19.13 28.37 14.87
CA GLU A 372 19.41 29.26 16.01
C GLU A 372 18.52 28.87 17.20
N GLU A 373 17.20 28.75 16.97
CA GLU A 373 16.22 28.32 17.98
C GLU A 373 16.58 26.94 18.57
N ALA A 374 16.96 25.98 17.73
CA ALA A 374 17.38 24.65 18.18
C ALA A 374 18.66 24.70 19.03
N GLY A 375 19.60 25.59 18.69
CA GLY A 375 20.85 25.77 19.45
C GLY A 375 20.66 26.44 20.80
N GLU A 376 19.62 27.28 20.95
CA GLU A 376 19.22 27.83 22.24
C GLU A 376 18.64 26.76 23.18
N LEU A 377 18.00 25.74 22.61
CA LEU A 377 17.45 24.60 23.35
C LEU A 377 18.55 23.63 23.80
N ASP A 378 19.40 23.20 22.87
CA ASP A 378 20.62 22.45 23.14
C ASP A 378 21.65 22.75 22.03
N PRO A 379 22.88 23.21 22.35
CA PRO A 379 23.92 23.46 21.36
C PRO A 379 24.23 22.28 20.42
N ALA A 380 24.00 21.04 20.87
CA ALA A 380 24.17 19.84 20.05
C ALA A 380 23.13 19.72 18.93
N PHE A 381 21.95 20.33 19.06
CA PHE A 381 20.91 20.27 18.03
C PHE A 381 21.24 21.10 16.80
N SER A 382 22.02 22.18 16.92
CA SER A 382 22.38 23.01 15.77
C SER A 382 23.12 22.25 14.66
N SER A 383 23.82 21.15 14.97
CA SER A 383 24.47 20.31 13.95
C SER A 383 23.49 19.44 13.17
N HIS A 384 22.28 19.23 13.71
CA HIS A 384 21.20 18.48 13.07
C HIS A 384 20.19 19.39 12.36
N MET A 385 20.46 20.70 12.27
CA MET A 385 19.56 21.64 11.60
C MET A 385 20.18 22.22 10.33
N THR A 386 19.43 22.18 9.25
CA THR A 386 19.78 22.76 7.95
C THR A 386 18.57 23.51 7.36
N GLU A 387 18.73 24.07 6.17
CA GLU A 387 17.66 24.75 5.43
C GLU A 387 17.45 24.12 4.06
N TRP A 388 16.18 23.98 3.69
CA TRP A 388 15.76 23.54 2.37
C TRP A 388 14.65 24.44 1.84
N ASN A 389 14.86 25.06 0.68
CA ASN A 389 13.90 26.03 0.09
C ASN A 389 13.44 27.12 1.07
N HIS A 390 14.38 27.69 1.83
CA HIS A 390 14.12 28.72 2.85
C HIS A 390 13.21 28.27 4.01
N MET A 391 13.11 26.96 4.25
CA MET A 391 12.42 26.39 5.40
C MET A 391 13.40 25.53 6.22
N PRO A 392 13.20 25.43 7.54
CA PRO A 392 13.97 24.51 8.38
C PRO A 392 13.83 23.06 7.92
N ALA A 393 14.92 22.31 8.05
CA ALA A 393 14.99 20.88 7.84
C ALA A 393 15.88 20.23 8.90
N PHE A 394 15.49 19.05 9.35
CA PHE A 394 16.25 18.20 10.25
C PHE A 394 17.16 17.27 9.46
N LEU A 395 18.44 17.26 9.80
CA LEU A 395 19.48 16.45 9.22
C LEU A 395 19.80 15.28 10.14
N TYR A 396 19.64 14.05 9.63
CA TYR A 396 19.88 12.83 10.40
C TYR A 396 21.36 12.68 10.76
N ASP A 397 22.24 12.86 9.77
CA ASP A 397 23.68 12.75 9.93
C ASP A 397 24.40 13.76 9.01
N PRO A 398 25.29 14.63 9.56
CA PRO A 398 26.14 15.52 8.75
C PRO A 398 27.00 14.83 7.68
N ALA A 399 27.32 13.55 7.85
CA ALA A 399 28.05 12.76 6.84
C ALA A 399 27.19 12.46 5.60
N TYR A 400 25.87 12.51 5.72
CA TYR A 400 24.88 12.22 4.66
C TYR A 400 23.91 13.40 4.48
N PRO A 401 24.40 14.58 4.06
CA PRO A 401 23.62 15.83 3.98
C PRO A 401 22.41 15.77 3.03
N GLU A 402 22.34 14.77 2.15
CA GLU A 402 21.24 14.52 1.22
C GLU A 402 20.03 13.82 1.84
N VAL A 403 20.14 13.26 3.06
CA VAL A 403 19.02 12.62 3.77
C VAL A 403 18.57 13.50 4.93
N PHE A 404 17.45 14.20 4.71
CA PHE A 404 16.89 15.14 5.68
C PHE A 404 15.35 15.10 5.68
N LEU A 405 14.75 15.60 6.76
CA LEU A 405 13.31 15.78 6.94
C LEU A 405 12.97 17.27 6.89
N THR A 406 12.04 17.67 6.04
CA THR A 406 11.65 19.08 5.88
C THR A 406 10.43 19.46 6.72
N GLN A 407 10.23 20.76 6.96
CA GLN A 407 8.97 21.28 7.50
C GLN A 407 7.73 20.81 6.71
N LYS A 408 7.82 20.70 5.38
CA LYS A 408 6.70 20.22 4.57
C LYS A 408 6.39 18.75 4.83
N ASP A 409 7.41 17.93 5.04
CA ASP A 409 7.23 16.50 5.37
C ASP A 409 6.49 16.34 6.70
N VAL A 410 6.80 17.17 7.71
CA VAL A 410 6.05 17.23 8.97
C VAL A 410 4.56 17.50 8.72
N ARG A 411 4.22 18.43 7.79
CA ARG A 411 2.83 18.73 7.43
C ARG A 411 2.12 17.56 6.77
N GLU A 412 2.80 16.81 5.90
CA GLU A 412 2.21 15.60 5.28
C GLU A 412 1.94 14.52 6.34
N VAL A 413 2.80 14.38 7.36
CA VAL A 413 2.55 13.48 8.49
C VAL A 413 1.31 13.93 9.30
N GLN A 414 1.17 15.23 9.57
CA GLN A 414 -0.01 15.76 10.28
C GLN A 414 -1.32 15.45 9.53
N LEU A 415 -1.34 15.66 8.21
CA LEU A 415 -2.50 15.33 7.38
C LEU A 415 -2.84 13.84 7.45
N ALA A 416 -1.83 12.96 7.37
CA ALA A 416 -2.04 11.52 7.40
C ALA A 416 -2.53 11.03 8.75
N LYS A 417 -1.86 11.44 9.83
CA LYS A 417 -2.21 11.02 11.19
C LYS A 417 -3.57 11.59 11.61
N GLY A 418 -3.88 12.85 11.24
CA GLY A 418 -5.12 13.50 11.62
C GLY A 418 -6.33 12.86 10.95
N ALA A 419 -6.19 12.40 9.70
CA ALA A 419 -7.26 11.69 9.00
C ALA A 419 -7.60 10.36 9.68
N ILE A 420 -6.58 9.60 10.09
CA ILE A 420 -6.75 8.31 10.78
C ILE A 420 -7.35 8.53 12.17
N ALA A 421 -6.79 9.45 12.97
CA ALA A 421 -7.27 9.74 14.31
C ALA A 421 -8.72 10.23 14.32
N ALA A 422 -9.09 11.12 13.39
CA ALA A 422 -10.48 11.56 13.23
C ALA A 422 -11.40 10.40 12.82
N GLY A 423 -10.94 9.51 11.94
CA GLY A 423 -11.67 8.29 11.58
C GLY A 423 -11.96 7.40 12.80
N ILE A 424 -10.97 7.18 13.67
CA ILE A 424 -11.13 6.41 14.91
C ILE A 424 -12.20 7.05 15.80
N LEU A 425 -12.08 8.36 16.07
CA LEU A 425 -13.02 9.10 16.92
C LEU A 425 -14.46 9.05 16.41
N LEU A 426 -14.65 9.18 15.09
CA LEU A 426 -15.98 9.16 14.49
C LEU A 426 -16.61 7.76 14.51
N LEU A 427 -15.81 6.70 14.35
CA LEU A 427 -16.29 5.33 14.54
C LEU A 427 -16.69 5.07 16.00
N GLU A 428 -15.90 5.54 16.96
CA GLU A 428 -16.22 5.43 18.38
C GLU A 428 -17.51 6.17 18.74
N LYS A 429 -17.66 7.41 18.26
CA LYS A 429 -18.89 8.19 18.42
C LYS A 429 -20.10 7.48 17.81
N HIS A 430 -19.93 6.85 16.64
CA HIS A 430 -20.99 6.09 15.99
C HIS A 430 -21.43 4.86 16.80
N LEU A 431 -20.48 4.18 17.47
CA LEU A 431 -20.77 3.04 18.35
C LEU A 431 -21.16 3.46 19.78
N GLY A 432 -20.98 4.72 20.17
CA GLY A 432 -21.22 5.21 21.53
C GLY A 432 -20.20 4.68 22.55
N ILE A 433 -18.95 4.48 22.12
CA ILE A 433 -17.85 3.99 22.95
C ILE A 433 -16.70 5.01 23.01
N SER A 434 -15.64 4.69 23.75
CA SER A 434 -14.42 5.49 23.87
C SER A 434 -13.17 4.63 23.62
N HIS A 435 -12.00 5.27 23.49
CA HIS A 435 -10.71 4.58 23.40
C HIS A 435 -10.51 3.52 24.50
N ASN A 436 -11.02 3.77 25.70
CA ASN A 436 -10.86 2.85 26.83
C ASN A 436 -11.58 1.51 26.64
N ASP A 437 -12.65 1.50 25.84
CA ASP A 437 -13.46 0.33 25.58
C ASP A 437 -12.83 -0.62 24.54
N ILE A 438 -11.88 -0.15 23.74
CA ILE A 438 -11.20 -0.94 22.70
C ILE A 438 -10.14 -1.84 23.33
N GLN A 439 -10.36 -3.15 23.42
CA GLN A 439 -9.40 -4.03 24.09
C GLN A 439 -8.20 -4.42 23.22
N LYS A 440 -8.30 -4.29 21.89
CA LYS A 440 -7.23 -4.69 20.98
C LYS A 440 -7.17 -3.82 19.73
N VAL A 441 -5.97 -3.47 19.30
CA VAL A 441 -5.72 -2.72 18.07
C VAL A 441 -4.89 -3.59 17.13
N TYR A 442 -5.46 -3.97 16.00
CA TYR A 442 -4.77 -4.72 14.95
C TYR A 442 -4.26 -3.75 13.90
N ILE A 443 -2.97 -3.81 13.57
CA ILE A 443 -2.40 -2.99 12.49
C ILE A 443 -1.92 -3.91 11.36
N ALA A 444 -2.59 -3.79 10.23
CA ALA A 444 -2.29 -4.46 8.98
C ALA A 444 -1.43 -3.58 8.06
N GLY A 445 -0.92 -4.20 7.00
CA GLY A 445 -0.13 -3.52 5.99
C GLY A 445 1.38 -3.49 6.29
N ALA A 446 2.16 -3.16 5.25
CA ALA A 446 3.63 -3.19 5.30
C ALA A 446 4.21 -2.25 6.37
N PHE A 447 3.56 -1.11 6.55
CA PHE A 447 3.94 -0.10 7.53
C PHE A 447 3.70 -0.58 8.98
N GLY A 448 2.52 -1.13 9.27
CA GLY A 448 2.11 -1.49 10.63
C GLY A 448 3.01 -2.52 11.33
N ASN A 449 3.69 -3.37 10.56
CA ASN A 449 4.56 -4.41 11.12
C ASN A 449 5.85 -3.91 11.78
N TYR A 450 6.29 -2.70 11.43
CA TYR A 450 7.54 -2.11 11.94
C TYR A 450 7.30 -0.80 12.68
N MET A 451 6.05 -0.40 12.85
CA MET A 451 5.67 0.81 13.55
C MET A 451 5.85 0.63 15.05
N ASP A 452 6.54 1.56 15.70
CA ASP A 452 6.59 1.63 17.15
C ASP A 452 5.27 2.21 17.72
N PRO A 453 4.57 1.48 18.62
CA PRO A 453 3.31 1.96 19.19
C PRO A 453 3.43 3.23 20.03
N GLU A 454 4.57 3.46 20.70
CA GLU A 454 4.80 4.67 21.48
C GLU A 454 4.98 5.87 20.56
N SER A 455 5.82 5.76 19.53
CA SER A 455 5.99 6.81 18.52
C SER A 455 4.67 7.13 17.81
N ALA A 456 3.85 6.13 17.51
CA ALA A 456 2.52 6.33 16.92
C ALA A 456 1.58 7.13 17.85
N CYS A 457 1.65 6.88 19.16
CA CYS A 457 0.89 7.65 20.15
C CYS A 457 1.45 9.07 20.31
N ASP A 458 2.78 9.22 20.34
CA ASP A 458 3.47 10.50 20.45
C ASP A 458 3.14 11.43 19.29
N ILE A 459 2.88 10.92 18.09
CA ILE A 459 2.44 11.75 16.96
C ILE A 459 0.91 11.93 16.90
N GLY A 460 0.16 11.31 17.81
CA GLY A 460 -1.30 11.32 17.81
C GLY A 460 -1.93 10.58 16.63
N LEU A 461 -1.23 9.58 16.07
CA LEU A 461 -1.83 8.64 15.11
C LEU A 461 -2.78 7.68 15.83
N LEU A 462 -2.38 7.27 17.03
CA LEU A 462 -3.20 6.48 17.95
C LEU A 462 -3.35 7.22 19.29
N PRO A 463 -4.51 7.10 19.95
CA PRO A 463 -4.66 7.54 21.33
C PRO A 463 -3.73 6.76 22.26
N TYR A 464 -3.10 7.44 23.22
CA TYR A 464 -2.15 6.82 24.16
C TYR A 464 -2.78 5.66 24.97
N ALA A 465 -4.08 5.72 25.26
CA ALA A 465 -4.84 4.66 25.93
C ALA A 465 -4.78 3.29 25.21
N LEU A 466 -4.43 3.30 23.92
CA LEU A 466 -4.34 2.11 23.07
C LEU A 466 -2.91 1.56 22.94
N ARG A 467 -1.87 2.26 23.42
CA ARG A 467 -0.45 1.92 23.22
C ARG A 467 -0.14 0.44 23.44
N ASP A 468 -0.50 -0.08 24.60
CA ASP A 468 -0.19 -1.46 25.00
C ASP A 468 -1.13 -2.52 24.39
N ARG A 469 -2.08 -2.10 23.54
CA ARG A 469 -3.11 -2.95 22.91
C ARG A 469 -2.82 -3.21 21.44
N VAL A 470 -1.75 -2.61 20.90
CA VAL A 470 -1.34 -2.71 19.50
C VAL A 470 -0.72 -4.07 19.18
N VAL A 471 -1.22 -4.71 18.12
CA VAL A 471 -0.78 -6.01 17.63
C VAL A 471 -0.61 -5.93 16.10
N PRO A 472 0.62 -6.07 15.57
CA PRO A 472 0.84 -6.16 14.13
C PRO A 472 0.32 -7.50 13.60
N VAL A 473 -0.38 -7.47 12.45
CA VAL A 473 -1.00 -8.67 11.86
C VAL A 473 -0.50 -9.00 10.46
N GLY A 474 0.34 -8.14 9.91
CA GLY A 474 0.91 -8.28 8.58
C GLY A 474 -0.11 -8.13 7.45
N ASN A 475 0.05 -8.90 6.36
CA ASN A 475 -0.89 -8.85 5.24
C ASN A 475 -2.16 -9.66 5.58
N ALA A 476 -3.04 -9.06 6.37
CA ALA A 476 -4.28 -9.68 6.81
C ALA A 476 -5.27 -9.92 5.65
N ALA A 477 -5.27 -9.07 4.62
CA ALA A 477 -6.08 -9.24 3.41
C ALA A 477 -5.71 -10.54 2.67
N GLY A 478 -4.41 -10.73 2.41
CA GLY A 478 -3.86 -11.95 1.81
C GLY A 478 -4.12 -13.20 2.64
N GLU A 479 -4.03 -13.11 3.97
CA GLU A 479 -4.41 -14.21 4.87
C GLU A 479 -5.91 -14.56 4.73
N GLY A 480 -6.78 -13.56 4.68
CA GLY A 480 -8.20 -13.75 4.42
C GLY A 480 -8.47 -14.47 3.10
N ALA A 481 -7.79 -14.07 2.02
CA ALA A 481 -7.88 -14.72 0.72
C ALA A 481 -7.44 -16.20 0.78
N LYS A 482 -6.38 -16.52 1.54
CA LYS A 482 -5.96 -17.92 1.79
C LYS A 482 -7.01 -18.69 2.58
N ILE A 483 -7.62 -18.10 3.61
CA ILE A 483 -8.67 -18.74 4.41
C ILE A 483 -9.91 -19.02 3.57
N ALA A 484 -10.31 -18.08 2.71
CA ALA A 484 -11.42 -18.23 1.77
C ALA A 484 -11.26 -19.44 0.84
N LEU A 485 -10.04 -19.70 0.37
CA LEU A 485 -9.72 -20.90 -0.41
C LEU A 485 -9.79 -22.18 0.40
N GLN A 486 -9.35 -22.13 1.66
CA GLN A 486 -9.25 -23.31 2.51
C GLN A 486 -10.59 -23.76 3.09
N ASN A 487 -11.58 -22.88 3.24
CA ASN A 487 -12.83 -23.24 3.93
C ASN A 487 -14.08 -22.56 3.31
N ALA A 488 -14.94 -23.40 2.73
CA ALA A 488 -16.18 -23.00 2.08
C ALA A 488 -17.19 -22.30 3.00
N GLU A 489 -17.25 -22.72 4.27
CA GLU A 489 -18.18 -22.15 5.26
C GLU A 489 -17.68 -20.77 5.72
N GLU A 490 -16.37 -20.59 5.87
CA GLU A 490 -15.76 -19.28 6.14
C GLU A 490 -16.01 -18.30 4.98
N LEU A 491 -15.85 -18.77 3.73
CA LEU A 491 -16.16 -17.97 2.53
C LEU A 491 -17.63 -17.54 2.50
N LYS A 492 -18.55 -18.48 2.77
CA LYS A 492 -19.98 -18.21 2.80
C LYS A 492 -20.34 -17.19 3.90
N LYS A 493 -19.83 -17.39 5.12
CA LYS A 493 -20.04 -16.45 6.24
C LYS A 493 -19.52 -15.06 5.93
N THR A 494 -18.37 -14.97 5.27
CA THR A 494 -17.79 -13.68 4.85
C THR A 494 -18.71 -12.95 3.87
N ALA A 495 -19.32 -13.69 2.93
CA ALA A 495 -20.29 -13.12 2.00
C ALA A 495 -21.55 -12.59 2.71
N GLU A 496 -22.06 -13.32 3.71
CA GLU A 496 -23.21 -12.92 4.53
C GLU A 496 -22.89 -11.77 5.50
N LEU A 497 -21.64 -11.68 5.97
CA LEU A 497 -21.19 -10.65 6.90
C LEU A 497 -21.08 -9.28 6.23
N MET A 498 -20.79 -9.22 4.92
CA MET A 498 -20.66 -7.95 4.20
C MET A 498 -21.91 -7.06 4.33
N ASP A 499 -23.12 -7.65 4.35
CA ASP A 499 -24.37 -6.92 4.53
C ASP A 499 -24.62 -6.47 5.99
N GLN A 500 -23.81 -6.95 6.95
CA GLN A 500 -23.92 -6.64 8.38
C GLN A 500 -22.85 -5.65 8.86
N VAL A 501 -21.87 -5.31 8.01
CA VAL A 501 -20.86 -4.31 8.31
C VAL A 501 -21.38 -2.94 7.93
N ASP A 502 -21.57 -2.06 8.93
CA ASP A 502 -22.00 -0.69 8.69
C ASP A 502 -20.85 0.12 8.07
N PHE A 503 -21.10 0.81 6.95
CA PHE A 503 -20.14 1.76 6.40
C PHE A 503 -20.46 3.18 6.84
N LEU A 504 -19.50 3.83 7.49
CA LEU A 504 -19.57 5.22 7.88
C LEU A 504 -18.84 6.10 6.85
N GLU A 505 -19.61 6.79 6.00
CA GLU A 505 -19.08 7.73 5.02
C GLU A 505 -18.64 9.02 5.72
N LEU A 506 -17.36 9.10 6.08
CA LEU A 506 -16.80 10.22 6.83
C LEU A 506 -17.02 11.56 6.12
N ALA A 507 -16.88 11.60 4.78
CA ALA A 507 -17.03 12.84 4.01
C ALA A 507 -18.47 13.38 4.02
N ALA A 508 -19.45 12.56 4.39
CA ALA A 508 -20.86 12.96 4.54
C ALA A 508 -21.20 13.42 5.95
N LEU A 509 -20.29 13.27 6.93
CA LEU A 509 -20.51 13.70 8.30
C LEU A 509 -20.20 15.20 8.46
N PRO A 510 -21.16 16.03 8.93
CA PRO A 510 -20.93 17.45 9.17
C PRO A 510 -19.74 17.74 10.10
N GLU A 511 -19.51 16.87 11.09
CA GLU A 511 -18.44 17.03 12.09
C GLU A 511 -17.05 16.54 11.63
N PHE A 512 -16.94 15.88 10.47
CA PHE A 512 -15.66 15.29 10.03
C PHE A 512 -14.57 16.34 9.87
N GLN A 513 -14.91 17.49 9.26
CA GLN A 513 -13.92 18.54 9.01
C GLN A 513 -13.37 19.14 10.30
N ASP A 514 -14.23 19.38 11.30
CA ASP A 514 -13.83 19.92 12.59
C ASP A 514 -12.95 18.90 13.33
N CYS A 515 -13.38 17.62 13.39
CA CYS A 515 -12.60 16.56 14.01
C CYS A 515 -11.24 16.37 13.31
N PHE A 516 -11.18 16.43 11.99
CA PHE A 516 -9.93 16.32 11.24
C PHE A 516 -8.97 17.48 11.56
N ILE A 517 -9.47 18.71 11.65
CA ILE A 517 -8.66 19.88 11.97
C ILE A 517 -8.09 19.79 13.38
N ASP A 518 -8.93 19.41 14.35
CA ASP A 518 -8.52 19.22 15.75
C ASP A 518 -7.41 18.15 15.84
N GLU A 519 -7.55 17.07 15.07
CA GLU A 519 -6.57 15.99 15.01
C GLU A 519 -5.31 16.29 14.17
N LEU A 520 -5.14 17.50 13.61
CA LEU A 520 -3.86 17.89 12.97
C LEU A 520 -2.77 18.24 13.98
N GLU A 521 -3.14 18.83 15.11
CA GLU A 521 -2.19 19.20 16.16
C GLU A 521 -1.61 17.97 16.82
N PHE A 522 -0.32 17.99 17.13
CA PHE A 522 0.30 16.88 17.84
C PHE A 522 -0.07 16.92 19.33
N PRO A 523 -0.44 15.77 19.94
CA PRO A 523 -0.91 15.73 21.33
C PRO A 523 0.22 16.02 22.31
N GLU A 524 -0.08 16.40 23.56
CA GLU A 524 0.96 16.46 24.59
C GLU A 524 1.65 15.09 24.74
N ILE A 525 2.98 15.11 24.90
CA ILE A 525 3.77 13.90 25.12
C ILE A 525 3.53 13.42 26.56
N GLN A 526 3.23 12.13 26.74
CA GLN A 526 2.85 11.54 28.03
C GLN A 526 4.01 10.84 28.75
#